data_AF-A0A3B8WPD0-F1
#
_entry.id   AF-A0A3B8WPD0-F1
#
_cell.length_a   1.000
_cell.length_b   1.000
_cell.length_c   1.000
_cell.angle_alpha   90.00
_cell.angle_beta   90.00
_cell.angle_gamma   90.00
#
_symmetry.space_group_name_H-M   'P 1'
#
loop_
_entity.id
_entity.type
_entity.pdbx_description
1 polymer ?
#
loop_
_entity_poly.entity_id
_entity_poly.type
_entity_poly.pdbx_seq_one_letter_code
_entity_poly.pdbx_strand_id
1 'polypeptide(L)' 'LISAEIMEGAREGRTVAELMSAGTEILTREDVMDGVADMVHEVQVEATFPDGT' A
#
# COMPACT_ATOMS: atom_id res chain seq x y z
N LEU A 1 5.47 3.46 5.48
CA LEU A 1 5.78 2.09 4.97
C LEU A 1 4.79 1.69 3.89
N ILE A 2 3.50 1.49 4.21
CA ILE A 2 2.46 1.10 3.22
C ILE A 2 2.56 1.91 1.92
N SER A 3 2.51 3.24 1.99
CA SER A 3 2.58 4.07 0.79
C SER A 3 3.88 3.91 0.00
N ALA A 4 5.02 3.70 0.67
CA ALA A 4 6.30 3.52 -0.01
C ALA A 4 6.36 2.19 -0.77
N GLU A 5 5.86 1.10 -0.17
CA GLU A 5 5.77 -0.22 -0.83
C GLU A 5 4.86 -0.19 -2.06
N ILE A 6 3.75 0.56 -2.01
CA ILE A 6 2.88 0.74 -3.19
C ILE A 6 3.62 1.51 -4.29
N MET A 7 4.34 2.57 -3.95
CA MET A 7 5.13 3.35 -4.91
C MET A 7 6.23 2.50 -5.55
N GLU A 8 6.96 1.71 -4.76
CA GLU A 8 8.01 0.82 -5.27
C GLU A 8 7.44 -0.31 -6.13
N GLY A 9 6.32 -0.90 -5.73
CA GLY A 9 5.67 -1.92 -6.52
C GLY A 9 5.14 -1.40 -7.86
N ALA A 10 4.64 -0.16 -7.91
CA ALA A 10 4.27 0.50 -9.16
C ALA A 10 5.51 0.74 -10.05
N ARG A 11 6.63 1.19 -9.46
CA ARG A 11 7.91 1.35 -10.15
C ARG A 11 8.44 0.03 -10.73
N GLU A 12 8.20 -1.08 -10.04
CA GLU A 12 8.54 -2.44 -10.50
C GLU A 12 7.60 -2.97 -11.59
N GLY A 13 6.53 -2.24 -11.90
CA GLY A 13 5.56 -2.60 -12.93
C GLY A 13 4.54 -3.65 -12.48
N ARG A 14 4.34 -3.81 -11.17
CA ARG A 14 3.24 -4.62 -10.64
C ARG A 14 1.92 -3.95 -11.00
N THR A 15 0.89 -4.76 -11.17
CA THR A 15 -0.45 -4.26 -11.49
C THR A 15 -1.11 -3.60 -10.30
N VAL A 16 -2.05 -2.68 -10.55
CA VAL A 16 -2.88 -2.07 -9.50
C VAL A 16 -3.55 -3.14 -8.62
N ALA A 17 -4.09 -4.20 -9.22
CA ALA A 17 -4.76 -5.28 -8.48
C ALA A 17 -3.81 -6.02 -7.53
N GLU A 18 -2.58 -6.31 -7.95
CA GLU A 18 -1.57 -6.94 -7.09
C GLU A 18 -1.17 -6.04 -5.92
N LEU A 19 -1.05 -4.72 -6.17
CA LEU A 19 -0.69 -3.75 -5.13
C LEU A 19 -1.83 -3.50 -4.15
N MET A 20 -3.09 -3.50 -4.59
CA MET A 20 -4.24 -3.42 -3.69
C MET A 20 -4.29 -4.59 -2.72
N SER A 21 -4.01 -5.82 -3.20
CA SER A 21 -3.95 -6.99 -2.33
C SER A 21 -2.75 -6.91 -1.38
N ALA A 22 -1.54 -6.72 -1.94
CA ALA A 22 -0.31 -6.71 -1.16
C ALA A 22 -0.26 -5.59 -0.11
N GLY A 23 -0.84 -4.42 -0.41
CA GLY A 23 -0.92 -3.28 0.51
C GLY A 23 -1.60 -3.59 1.85
N THR A 24 -2.51 -4.57 1.86
CA THR A 24 -3.23 -5.01 3.06
C THR A 24 -2.45 -5.99 3.94
N GLU A 25 -1.32 -6.49 3.45
CA GLU A 25 -0.52 -7.54 4.12
C GLU A 25 0.82 -7.00 4.67
N ILE A 26 1.12 -5.71 4.49
CA ILE A 26 2.41 -5.10 4.84
C ILE A 26 2.59 -4.96 6.36
N LEU A 27 1.53 -4.62 7.08
CA LEU A 27 1.55 -4.39 8.53
C LEU A 27 0.39 -5.12 9.20
N THR A 28 0.66 -5.70 10.35
CA THR A 28 -0.33 -6.26 11.25
C THR A 28 -0.67 -5.28 12.37
N ARG A 29 -1.69 -5.60 13.18
CA ARG A 29 -2.02 -4.81 14.37
C ARG A 29 -0.90 -4.79 15.41
N GLU A 30 -0.02 -5.79 15.41
CA GLU A 30 1.11 -5.89 16.35
C GLU A 30 2.27 -4.97 15.95
N ASP A 31 2.33 -4.55 14.68
CA ASP A 31 3.40 -3.69 14.15
C ASP A 31 3.13 -2.19 14.37
N VAL A 32 1.97 -1.84 14.93
CA VAL A 32 1.52 -0.46 15.12
C VAL A 32 1.12 -0.21 16.58
N MET A 33 1.09 1.06 16.99
CA MET A 33 0.61 1.43 18.32
C MET A 33 -0.89 1.17 18.48
N ASP A 34 -1.33 0.94 19.72
CA ASP A 34 -2.74 0.76 20.06
C ASP A 34 -3.62 1.88 19.46
N GLY A 35 -4.74 1.48 18.86
CA GLY A 35 -5.71 2.38 18.22
C GLY A 35 -5.33 2.84 16.80
N VAL A 36 -4.07 2.70 16.35
CA VAL A 36 -3.67 3.13 14.99
C VAL A 36 -4.43 2.36 13.91
N ALA A 37 -4.55 1.04 14.06
CA ALA A 37 -5.29 0.21 13.10
C ALA A 37 -6.79 0.55 13.03
N ASP A 38 -7.35 1.18 14.06
CA ASP A 38 -8.75 1.60 14.06
C ASP A 38 -8.93 3.03 13.53
N MET A 39 -7.88 3.84 13.49
CA MET A 39 -7.90 5.18 12.90
C MET A 39 -7.72 5.19 11.38
N VAL A 40 -7.03 4.19 10.83
CA VAL A 40 -6.67 4.13 9.41
C VAL A 40 -7.57 3.13 8.68
N HIS A 41 -8.66 3.63 8.10
CA HIS A 41 -9.63 2.81 7.36
C HIS A 41 -9.24 2.56 5.90
N GLU A 42 -8.59 3.55 5.28
CA GLU A 42 -8.09 3.46 3.91
C GLU A 42 -6.77 4.21 3.76
N VAL A 43 -5.99 3.81 2.77
CA VAL A 43 -4.78 4.50 2.34
C VAL A 43 -4.87 4.65 0.82
N GLN A 44 -4.95 5.88 0.35
CA GLN A 44 -4.95 6.19 -1.09
C GLN A 44 -3.55 6.66 -1.50
N VAL A 45 -3.03 6.09 -2.58
CA VAL A 45 -1.70 6.40 -3.12
C VAL A 45 -1.81 6.50 -4.62
N GLU A 46 -1.36 7.62 -5.17
CA GLU A 46 -1.19 7.82 -6.61
C GLU A 46 0.27 7.52 -6.97
N ALA A 47 0.48 6.56 -7.88
CA ALA A 47 1.79 6.13 -8.34
C ALA A 47 1.78 6.04 -9.86
N THR A 48 2.91 6.37 -10.51
CA THR A 48 3.03 6.24 -11.97
C THR A 48 3.34 4.81 -12.35
N PHE A 49 2.44 4.20 -13.12
CA PHE A 49 2.64 2.84 -13.63
C PHE A 49 3.31 2.85 -15.02
N PRO A 50 3.95 1.75 -15.46
CA PRO A 50 4.53 1.65 -16.79
C PRO A 50 3.51 1.82 -17.94
N ASP A 51 2.22 1.60 -17.67
CA ASP A 51 1.12 1.86 -18.59
C ASP A 51 0.60 3.32 -18.55
N GLY A 52 1.20 4.17 -17.71
CA GLY A 52 1.02 5.62 -17.69
C GLY A 52 -0.18 6.13 -16.90
N THR A 53 -0.85 5.29 -16.11
CA THR A 53 -1.87 5.75 -15.15
C THR A 53 -1.22 6.24 -13.86
#